data_AF-A0A661ZW95-F1
#
_entry.id   AF-A0A661ZW95-F1
#
_cell.length_a   1.000
_cell.length_b   1.000
_cell.length_c   1.000
_cell.angle_alpha   90.00
_cell.angle_beta   90.00
_cell.angle_gamma   90.00
#
_symmetry.space_group_name_H-M   'P 1'
#
loop_
_entity.id
_entity.type
_entity.pdbx_description
1 polymer ?
#
loop_
_entity_poly.entity_id
_entity_poly.type
_entity_poly.pdbx_seq_one_letter_code
_entity_poly.pdbx_strand_id
1 'polypeptide(L)'
;MNTKNTEINIPERQDIAAEDTWNLSALFTDDAAWEKALAKLESGIPKVSEFKGRLGESAEVLAEALDYSIMELGLLEERLGYYVMLRQSENVGDSTVQALYGRYMNIATKLAAAGSWMDPEIQSIDDGVMEDFLKNDLLSPYRIYLSKLLRFKPHILSEKEESLLAKQMESTQVPSKTFSALTNVDMDFGKVKTAEGELTLTQSSYASLLL
;
A
#
# COMPACT_ATOMS: atom_id res chain seq x y z
N MET A 1 30.58 44.44 -10.18
CA MET A 1 29.93 43.12 -10.24
C MET A 1 29.51 42.78 -8.82
N ASN A 2 28.22 42.91 -8.49
CA ASN A 2 27.70 42.69 -7.14
C ASN A 2 26.63 41.60 -7.27
N THR A 3 27.05 40.35 -7.24
CA THR A 3 26.15 39.20 -7.09
C THR A 3 25.59 39.27 -5.67
N LYS A 4 24.38 39.83 -5.53
CA LYS A 4 23.59 39.66 -4.31
C LYS A 4 23.39 38.16 -4.13
N ASN A 5 24.12 37.60 -3.18
CA ASN A 5 23.86 36.28 -2.65
C ASN A 5 22.54 36.40 -1.88
N THR A 6 21.43 36.21 -2.58
CA THR A 6 20.11 36.17 -1.96
C THR A 6 20.05 34.85 -1.21
N GLU A 7 20.28 34.87 0.11
CA GLU A 7 20.07 33.68 0.95
C GLU A 7 18.62 33.22 0.74
N ILE A 8 18.48 32.06 0.12
CA ILE A 8 17.18 31.40 -0.03
C ILE A 8 16.84 30.84 1.35
N ASN A 9 16.02 31.57 2.11
CA ASN A 9 15.47 31.07 3.36
C ASN A 9 14.36 30.06 3.03
N ILE A 10 14.60 28.79 3.35
CA ILE A 10 13.63 27.72 3.16
C ILE A 10 12.87 27.58 4.48
N PRO A 11 11.56 27.90 4.54
CA PRO A 11 10.78 27.84 5.76
C PRO A 11 10.61 26.40 6.26
N GLU A 12 10.56 26.22 7.58
CA GLU A 12 10.19 24.94 8.18
C GLU A 12 8.68 24.69 8.04
N ARG A 13 8.26 23.42 8.10
CA ARG A 13 6.84 23.05 7.95
C ARG A 13 5.91 23.81 8.90
N GLN A 14 6.36 24.06 10.13
CA GLN A 14 5.64 24.77 11.17
C GLN A 14 5.50 26.29 10.91
N ASP A 15 6.32 26.85 10.02
CA ASP A 15 6.33 28.28 9.69
C ASP A 15 5.44 28.61 8.49
N ILE A 16 4.85 27.59 7.84
CA ILE A 16 3.93 27.74 6.70
C ILE A 16 2.54 28.15 7.20
N ALA A 17 1.95 29.18 6.57
CA ALA A 17 0.61 29.63 6.89
C ALA A 17 -0.43 28.52 6.64
N ALA A 18 -1.39 28.35 7.54
CA ALA A 18 -2.38 27.27 7.44
C ALA A 18 -3.20 27.29 6.13
N GLU A 19 -3.40 28.46 5.53
CA GLU A 19 -4.07 28.62 4.23
C GLU A 19 -3.30 28.01 3.04
N ASP A 20 -1.98 27.87 3.18
CA ASP A 20 -1.11 27.21 2.22
C ASP A 20 -0.95 25.70 2.50
N THR A 21 -1.75 25.15 3.41
CA THR A 21 -1.71 23.74 3.83
C THR A 21 -2.99 23.02 3.49
N TRP A 22 -2.91 21.71 3.24
CA TRP A 22 -4.13 20.91 3.16
C TRP A 22 -4.82 20.81 4.52
N ASN A 23 -6.13 20.57 4.47
CA ASN A 23 -6.92 20.36 5.67
C ASN A 23 -7.22 18.87 5.87
N LEU A 24 -6.58 18.25 6.87
CA LEU A 24 -6.78 16.84 7.20
C LEU A 24 -7.97 16.56 8.13
N SER A 25 -8.69 17.60 8.60
CA SER A 25 -9.83 17.45 9.52
C SER A 25 -10.99 16.63 8.94
N ALA A 26 -11.09 16.54 7.60
CA ALA A 26 -12.02 15.67 6.92
C ALA A 26 -11.72 14.18 7.17
N LEU A 27 -10.46 13.82 7.38
CA LEU A 27 -10.03 12.48 7.77
C LEU A 27 -10.08 12.33 9.29
N PHE A 28 -9.37 13.14 10.07
CA PHE A 28 -9.46 13.15 11.53
C PHE A 28 -9.24 14.56 12.04
N THR A 29 -10.04 14.96 13.03
CA THR A 29 -9.96 16.31 13.61
C THR A 29 -8.59 16.63 14.19
N ASP A 30 -7.93 15.61 14.76
CA ASP A 30 -6.64 15.68 15.42
C ASP A 30 -6.05 14.27 15.58
N ASP A 31 -4.81 14.21 16.07
CA ASP A 31 -4.12 12.95 16.34
C ASP A 31 -4.84 12.10 17.39
N ALA A 32 -5.52 12.71 18.38
CA ALA A 32 -6.23 11.94 19.41
C ALA A 32 -7.50 11.25 18.87
N ALA A 33 -8.18 11.85 17.89
CA ALA A 33 -9.28 11.22 17.16
C ALA A 33 -8.77 10.05 16.32
N TRP A 34 -7.61 10.22 15.67
CA TRP A 34 -6.93 9.17 14.92
C TRP A 34 -6.54 7.98 15.83
N GLU A 35 -5.97 8.26 17.00
CA GLU A 35 -5.59 7.24 18.00
C GLU A 35 -6.77 6.38 18.45
N LYS A 36 -7.92 7.01 18.72
CA LYS A 36 -9.15 6.29 19.08
C LYS A 36 -9.64 5.41 17.95
N ALA A 37 -9.55 5.88 16.72
CA ALA A 37 -9.93 5.11 15.54
C ALA A 37 -8.97 3.93 15.30
N LEU A 38 -7.67 4.11 15.52
CA LEU A 38 -6.69 3.02 15.46
C LEU A 38 -6.98 1.93 16.50
N ALA A 39 -7.29 2.31 17.74
CA ALA A 39 -7.68 1.37 18.78
C ALA A 39 -8.99 0.63 18.43
N LYS A 40 -9.96 1.33 17.82
CA LYS A 40 -11.18 0.70 17.30
C LYS A 40 -10.84 -0.36 16.24
N LEU A 41 -9.99 -0.01 15.28
CA LEU A 41 -9.54 -0.96 14.24
C LEU A 41 -8.90 -2.19 14.86
N GLU A 42 -7.94 -2.01 15.78
CA GLU A 42 -7.26 -3.13 16.45
C GLU A 42 -8.23 -4.03 17.20
N SER A 43 -9.21 -3.47 17.92
CA SER A 43 -10.23 -4.25 18.64
C SER A 43 -11.19 -5.01 17.72
N GLY A 44 -11.34 -4.58 16.46
CA GLY A 44 -12.19 -5.24 15.47
C GLY A 44 -11.54 -6.45 14.79
N ILE A 45 -10.21 -6.55 14.82
CA ILE A 45 -9.46 -7.62 14.14
C ILE A 45 -9.91 -9.04 14.56
N PRO A 46 -10.10 -9.36 15.86
CA PRO A 46 -10.45 -10.72 16.27
C PRO A 46 -11.73 -11.26 15.63
N LYS A 47 -12.72 -10.39 15.40
CA LYS A 47 -14.00 -10.78 14.78
C LYS A 47 -13.85 -11.27 13.34
N VAL A 48 -12.79 -10.87 12.62
CA VAL A 48 -12.50 -11.41 11.28
C VAL A 48 -12.35 -12.94 11.36
N SER A 49 -11.69 -13.44 12.40
CA SER A 49 -11.45 -14.89 12.57
C SER A 49 -12.72 -15.69 12.83
N GLU A 50 -13.83 -15.06 13.23
CA GLU A 50 -15.12 -15.73 13.48
C GLU A 50 -15.81 -16.21 12.19
N PHE A 51 -15.40 -15.68 11.03
CA PHE A 51 -15.89 -16.09 9.71
C PHE A 51 -15.08 -17.23 9.09
N LYS A 52 -13.94 -17.60 9.68
CA LYS A 52 -13.02 -18.58 9.12
C LYS A 52 -13.63 -19.98 9.09
N GLY A 53 -13.56 -20.62 7.93
CA GLY A 53 -14.15 -21.92 7.63
C GLY A 53 -15.65 -21.88 7.34
N ARG A 54 -16.26 -20.70 7.24
CA ARG A 54 -17.72 -20.50 7.15
C ARG A 54 -18.15 -19.80 5.88
N LEU A 55 -17.24 -19.30 5.05
CA LEU A 55 -17.59 -18.48 3.88
C LEU A 55 -18.37 -19.26 2.82
N GLY A 56 -18.27 -20.59 2.82
CA GLY A 56 -19.05 -21.47 1.95
C GLY A 56 -20.41 -21.90 2.53
N GLU A 57 -20.78 -21.50 3.76
CA GLU A 57 -22.04 -21.91 4.40
C GLU A 57 -23.28 -21.35 3.68
N SER A 58 -23.26 -20.06 3.35
CA SER A 58 -24.33 -19.39 2.61
C SER A 58 -23.89 -18.04 2.03
N ALA A 59 -24.68 -17.50 1.10
CA ALA A 59 -24.44 -16.16 0.54
C ALA A 59 -24.53 -15.05 1.60
N GLU A 60 -25.36 -15.24 2.62
CA GLU A 60 -25.52 -14.32 3.76
C GLU A 60 -24.25 -14.28 4.60
N VAL A 61 -23.66 -15.44 4.92
CA VAL A 61 -22.41 -15.51 5.70
C VAL A 61 -21.26 -14.89 4.92
N LEU A 62 -21.17 -15.15 3.61
CA LEU A 62 -20.17 -14.51 2.76
C LEU A 62 -20.37 -12.99 2.69
N ALA A 63 -21.60 -12.52 2.54
CA ALA A 63 -21.90 -11.08 2.50
C ALA A 63 -21.53 -10.40 3.84
N GLU A 64 -21.89 -11.00 4.97
CA GLU A 64 -21.56 -10.47 6.30
C GLU A 64 -20.05 -10.38 6.52
N ALA A 65 -19.30 -11.40 6.08
CA ALA A 65 -17.84 -11.39 6.17
C ALA A 65 -17.22 -10.28 5.30
N LEU A 66 -17.72 -10.08 4.07
CA LEU A 66 -17.24 -9.04 3.16
C LEU A 66 -17.63 -7.63 3.64
N ASP A 67 -18.84 -7.44 4.14
CA ASP A 67 -19.29 -6.19 4.77
C ASP A 67 -18.36 -5.83 5.94
N TYR A 68 -18.09 -6.78 6.83
CA TYR A 68 -17.27 -6.52 8.00
C TYR A 68 -15.80 -6.26 7.63
N SER A 69 -15.21 -7.11 6.79
CA SER A 69 -13.79 -7.03 6.44
C SER A 69 -13.47 -5.85 5.50
N ILE A 70 -14.25 -5.65 4.45
CA ILE A 70 -13.99 -4.64 3.41
C ILE A 70 -14.63 -3.30 3.79
N MET A 71 -15.92 -3.28 4.10
CA MET A 71 -16.64 -2.01 4.29
C MET A 71 -16.42 -1.42 5.69
N GLU A 72 -16.38 -2.22 6.74
CA GLU A 72 -16.18 -1.70 8.09
C GLU A 72 -14.69 -1.52 8.42
N LEU A 73 -13.91 -2.61 8.43
CA LEU A 73 -12.50 -2.54 8.79
C LEU A 73 -11.64 -1.93 7.67
N GLY A 74 -11.88 -2.33 6.42
CA GLY A 74 -11.11 -1.83 5.27
C GLY A 74 -11.22 -0.32 5.08
N LEU A 75 -12.43 0.25 5.09
CA LEU A 75 -12.59 1.71 4.96
C LEU A 75 -11.99 2.48 6.15
N LEU A 76 -12.06 1.92 7.36
CA LEU A 76 -11.45 2.54 8.53
C LEU A 76 -9.92 2.51 8.44
N GLU A 77 -9.36 1.38 8.04
CA GLU A 77 -7.92 1.19 7.84
C GLU A 77 -7.38 2.11 6.74
N GLU A 78 -8.08 2.21 5.61
CA GLU A 78 -7.73 3.09 4.50
C GLU A 78 -7.70 4.57 4.96
N ARG A 79 -8.73 5.00 5.68
CA ARG A 79 -8.80 6.37 6.22
C ARG A 79 -7.67 6.65 7.22
N LEU A 80 -7.36 5.70 8.10
CA LEU A 80 -6.25 5.78 9.05
C LEU A 80 -4.90 5.91 8.33
N GLY A 81 -4.69 5.12 7.28
CA GLY A 81 -3.48 5.11 6.46
C GLY A 81 -3.26 6.42 5.73
N TYR A 82 -4.28 6.91 5.01
CA TYR A 82 -4.16 8.19 4.30
C TYR A 82 -3.83 9.36 5.23
N TYR A 83 -4.42 9.40 6.44
CA TYR A 83 -4.12 10.45 7.39
C TYR A 83 -2.64 10.49 7.77
N VAL A 84 -2.05 9.35 8.15
CA VAL A 84 -0.64 9.32 8.57
C VAL A 84 0.32 9.49 7.40
N MET A 85 -0.02 8.98 6.20
CA MET A 85 0.80 9.17 5.01
C MET A 85 0.83 10.64 4.58
N LEU A 86 -0.32 11.32 4.60
CA LEU A 86 -0.38 12.75 4.33
C LEU A 86 0.41 13.53 5.39
N ARG A 87 0.19 13.27 6.68
CA ARG A 87 1.01 13.86 7.76
C ARG A 87 2.51 13.64 7.55
N GLN A 88 2.92 12.45 7.11
CA GLN A 88 4.34 12.14 6.89
C GLN A 88 4.91 12.92 5.70
N SER A 89 4.12 13.14 4.66
CA SER A 89 4.53 13.93 3.50
C SER A 89 4.67 15.43 3.80
N GLU A 90 4.09 15.93 4.91
CA GLU A 90 4.28 17.32 5.36
C GLU A 90 5.70 17.58 5.87
N ASN A 91 6.25 16.63 6.63
CA ASN A 91 7.62 16.65 7.09
C ASN A 91 8.08 15.23 7.44
N VAL A 92 8.86 14.62 6.54
CA VAL A 92 9.36 13.25 6.72
C VAL A 92 10.30 13.13 7.92
N GLY A 93 10.92 14.23 8.36
CA GLY A 93 11.82 14.28 9.52
C GLY A 93 11.12 14.36 10.88
N ASP A 94 9.80 14.52 10.93
CA ASP A 94 9.07 14.60 12.19
C ASP A 94 8.94 13.24 12.88
N SER A 95 9.71 13.05 13.95
CA SER A 95 9.70 11.83 14.78
C SER A 95 8.31 11.46 15.35
N THR A 96 7.44 12.45 15.60
CA THR A 96 6.08 12.21 16.10
C THR A 96 5.27 11.51 15.04
N VAL A 97 5.33 12.01 13.81
CA VAL A 97 4.61 11.45 12.67
C VAL A 97 5.17 10.10 12.27
N GLN A 98 6.50 9.92 12.34
CA GLN A 98 7.13 8.61 12.15
C GLN A 98 6.62 7.57 13.15
N ALA A 99 6.41 7.95 14.41
CA ALA A 99 5.85 7.07 15.43
C ALA A 99 4.39 6.69 15.11
N LEU A 100 3.56 7.66 14.68
CA LEU A 100 2.17 7.39 14.25
C LEU A 100 2.13 6.41 13.08
N TYR A 101 2.97 6.65 12.05
CA TYR A 101 3.10 5.76 10.90
C TYR A 101 3.53 4.35 11.31
N GLY A 102 4.54 4.22 12.19
CA GLY A 102 4.99 2.91 12.68
C GLY A 102 3.88 2.14 13.40
N ARG A 103 3.03 2.82 14.17
CA ARG A 103 1.89 2.21 14.86
C ARG A 103 0.79 1.78 13.90
N TYR A 104 0.46 2.61 12.91
CA TYR A 104 -0.44 2.23 11.81
C TYR A 104 0.04 0.96 11.12
N MET A 105 1.31 0.94 10.69
CA MET A 105 1.89 -0.21 9.99
C MET A 105 1.82 -1.49 10.83
N ASN A 106 2.00 -1.40 12.16
CA ASN A 106 1.84 -2.55 13.04
C ASN A 106 0.42 -3.12 13.00
N ILE A 107 -0.59 -2.26 13.09
CA ILE A 107 -2.00 -2.68 13.08
C ILE A 107 -2.43 -3.17 11.70
N ALA A 108 -2.04 -2.47 10.63
CA ALA A 108 -2.30 -2.88 9.25
C ALA A 108 -1.72 -4.28 8.97
N THR A 109 -0.50 -4.56 9.45
CA THR A 109 0.12 -5.88 9.33
C THR A 109 -0.67 -6.96 10.09
N LYS A 110 -1.14 -6.65 11.32
CA LYS A 110 -1.99 -7.57 12.10
C LYS A 110 -3.31 -7.86 11.38
N LEU A 111 -3.97 -6.84 10.83
CA LEU A 111 -5.21 -6.98 10.08
C LEU A 111 -5.00 -7.84 8.82
N ALA A 112 -3.96 -7.56 8.04
CA ALA A 112 -3.63 -8.34 6.84
C ALA A 112 -3.37 -9.82 7.18
N ALA A 113 -2.64 -10.09 8.25
CA ALA A 113 -2.41 -11.47 8.73
C ALA A 113 -3.71 -12.14 9.19
N ALA A 114 -4.59 -11.42 9.88
CA ALA A 114 -5.87 -11.94 10.35
C ALA A 114 -6.87 -12.21 9.21
N GLY A 115 -6.76 -11.51 8.08
CA GLY A 115 -7.60 -11.69 6.89
C GLY A 115 -7.01 -12.59 5.80
N SER A 116 -5.76 -13.05 5.93
CA SER A 116 -5.04 -13.72 4.83
C SER A 116 -5.64 -15.05 4.37
N TRP A 117 -6.53 -15.64 5.16
CA TRP A 117 -7.22 -16.89 4.85
C TRP A 117 -8.48 -16.68 4.01
N MET A 118 -9.03 -15.46 3.97
CA MET A 118 -10.33 -15.16 3.35
C MET A 118 -10.32 -15.41 1.84
N ASP A 119 -9.34 -14.85 1.14
CA ASP A 119 -9.19 -15.02 -0.31
C ASP A 119 -9.03 -16.51 -0.71
N PRO A 120 -8.11 -17.29 -0.11
CA PRO A 120 -8.02 -18.73 -0.38
C PRO A 120 -9.30 -19.51 -0.05
N GLU A 121 -9.99 -19.15 1.03
CA GLU A 121 -11.23 -19.82 1.42
C GLU A 121 -12.35 -19.55 0.40
N ILE A 122 -12.52 -18.30 -0.05
CA ILE A 122 -13.46 -17.94 -1.11
C ILE A 122 -13.14 -18.71 -2.40
N GLN A 123 -11.86 -18.80 -2.77
CA GLN A 123 -11.42 -19.53 -3.95
C GLN A 123 -11.65 -21.04 -3.82
N SER A 124 -11.70 -21.58 -2.60
CA SER A 124 -11.96 -23.01 -2.36
C SER A 124 -13.43 -23.40 -2.44
N ILE A 125 -14.36 -22.43 -2.42
CA ILE A 125 -15.80 -22.69 -2.58
C ILE A 125 -16.06 -23.31 -3.96
N ASP A 126 -16.90 -24.34 -4.00
CA ASP A 126 -17.30 -25.02 -5.24
C ASP A 126 -17.91 -24.03 -6.25
N ASP A 127 -17.59 -24.20 -7.53
CA ASP A 127 -18.01 -23.26 -8.57
C ASP A 127 -19.54 -23.16 -8.69
N GLY A 128 -20.27 -24.28 -8.56
CA GLY A 128 -21.72 -24.29 -8.60
C GLY A 128 -22.34 -23.56 -7.40
N VAL A 129 -21.77 -23.76 -6.20
CA VAL A 129 -22.19 -23.04 -4.98
C VAL A 129 -21.94 -21.54 -5.12
N MET A 130 -20.77 -21.15 -5.62
CA MET A 130 -20.41 -19.75 -5.83
C MET A 130 -21.28 -19.08 -6.90
N GLU A 131 -21.59 -19.77 -8.00
CA GLU A 131 -22.54 -19.28 -9.02
C GLU A 131 -23.93 -19.02 -8.44
N ASP A 132 -24.41 -19.88 -7.54
CA ASP A 132 -25.68 -19.70 -6.84
C ASP A 132 -25.62 -18.54 -5.84
N PHE A 133 -24.52 -18.39 -5.09
CA PHE A 133 -24.31 -17.26 -4.19
C PHE A 133 -24.33 -15.95 -4.96
N LEU A 134 -23.63 -15.89 -6.09
CA LEU A 134 -23.61 -14.74 -6.97
C LEU A 134 -24.97 -14.43 -7.59
N LYS A 135 -26.01 -15.26 -7.48
CA LYS A 135 -27.38 -14.86 -7.89
C LYS A 135 -28.10 -14.05 -6.80
N ASN A 136 -27.64 -14.12 -5.55
CA ASN A 136 -28.24 -13.41 -4.42
C ASN A 136 -27.93 -11.90 -4.50
N ASP A 137 -28.93 -11.06 -4.24
CA ASP A 137 -28.80 -9.60 -4.28
C ASP A 137 -27.86 -9.05 -3.21
N LEU A 138 -27.70 -9.76 -2.09
CA LEU A 138 -26.79 -9.39 -0.99
C LEU A 138 -25.33 -9.27 -1.46
N LEU A 139 -24.92 -10.05 -2.45
CA LEU A 139 -23.55 -10.02 -2.98
C LEU A 139 -23.38 -9.06 -4.15
N SER A 140 -24.43 -8.34 -4.56
CA SER A 140 -24.36 -7.41 -5.69
C SER A 140 -23.27 -6.35 -5.57
N PRO A 141 -23.03 -5.71 -4.41
CA PRO A 141 -21.91 -4.77 -4.23
C PRO A 141 -20.53 -5.42 -4.47
N TYR A 142 -20.42 -6.73 -4.23
CA TYR A 142 -19.17 -7.48 -4.23
C TYR A 142 -18.91 -8.27 -5.52
N ARG A 143 -19.87 -8.33 -6.45
CA ARG A 143 -19.77 -9.13 -7.68
C ARG A 143 -18.48 -8.89 -8.45
N ILE A 144 -18.05 -7.64 -8.62
CA ILE A 144 -16.82 -7.31 -9.35
C ILE A 144 -15.59 -7.79 -8.61
N TYR A 145 -15.55 -7.60 -7.29
CA TYR A 145 -14.45 -8.07 -6.45
C TYR A 145 -14.36 -9.60 -6.49
N LEU A 146 -15.46 -10.31 -6.24
CA LEU A 146 -15.53 -11.77 -6.29
C LEU A 146 -15.17 -12.31 -7.68
N SER A 147 -15.67 -11.69 -8.74
CA SER A 147 -15.34 -12.11 -10.12
C SER A 147 -13.84 -11.98 -10.41
N LYS A 148 -13.20 -10.89 -9.96
CA LYS A 148 -11.74 -10.71 -10.12
C LYS A 148 -10.95 -11.73 -9.30
N LEU A 149 -11.37 -11.99 -8.07
CA LEU A 149 -10.74 -12.97 -7.19
C LEU A 149 -10.82 -14.39 -7.78
N LEU A 150 -12.00 -14.78 -8.27
CA LEU A 150 -12.26 -16.09 -8.85
C LEU A 150 -11.66 -16.26 -10.25
N ARG A 151 -11.42 -15.16 -10.99
CA ARG A 151 -10.76 -15.21 -12.31
C ARG A 151 -9.40 -15.91 -12.25
N PHE A 152 -8.70 -15.82 -11.13
CA PHE A 152 -7.40 -16.45 -10.95
C PHE A 152 -7.47 -17.87 -10.39
N LYS A 153 -8.64 -18.35 -9.96
CA LYS A 153 -8.82 -19.72 -9.46
C LYS A 153 -8.28 -20.80 -10.42
N PRO A 154 -8.51 -20.73 -11.75
CA PRO A 154 -7.94 -21.69 -12.71
C PRO A 154 -6.40 -21.61 -12.86
N HIS A 155 -5.78 -20.55 -12.32
CA HIS A 155 -4.35 -20.30 -12.36
C HIS A 155 -3.65 -20.58 -11.02
N ILE A 156 -4.39 -21.03 -10.00
CA ILE A 156 -3.82 -21.50 -8.74
C ILE A 156 -3.43 -22.95 -8.93
N LEU A 157 -2.12 -23.23 -8.84
CA LEU A 157 -1.60 -24.57 -9.04
C LEU A 157 -1.73 -25.40 -7.75
N SER A 158 -1.32 -26.66 -7.82
CA SER A 158 -1.20 -27.47 -6.61
C SER A 158 -0.13 -26.91 -5.68
N GLU A 159 -0.24 -27.18 -4.37
CA GLU A 159 0.74 -26.74 -3.36
C GLU A 159 2.20 -27.09 -3.75
N LYS A 160 2.41 -28.24 -4.40
CA LYS A 160 3.74 -28.68 -4.86
C LYS A 160 4.27 -27.82 -6.00
N GLU A 161 3.41 -27.43 -6.93
CA GLU A 161 3.77 -26.61 -8.09
C GLU A 161 3.99 -25.15 -7.67
N GLU A 162 3.15 -24.61 -6.80
CA GLU A 162 3.33 -23.29 -6.18
C GLU A 162 4.65 -23.21 -5.40
N SER A 163 4.98 -24.25 -4.61
CA SER A 163 6.26 -24.32 -3.88
C SER A 163 7.47 -24.34 -4.83
N LEU A 164 7.35 -25.01 -5.98
CA LEU A 164 8.41 -25.06 -6.99
C LEU A 164 8.60 -23.68 -7.64
N LEU A 165 7.52 -23.02 -8.05
CA LEU A 165 7.56 -21.67 -8.62
C LEU A 165 8.14 -20.67 -7.61
N ALA A 166 7.70 -20.73 -6.36
CA ALA A 166 8.19 -19.85 -5.29
C ALA A 166 9.71 -19.98 -5.10
N LYS A 167 10.23 -21.20 -5.14
CA LYS A 167 11.69 -21.46 -5.06
C LYS A 167 12.46 -20.93 -6.27
N GLN A 168 11.84 -20.89 -7.45
CA GLN A 168 12.47 -20.36 -8.66
C GLN A 168 12.58 -18.82 -8.64
N MET A 169 11.69 -18.11 -7.92
CA MET A 169 11.60 -16.64 -7.96
C MET A 169 12.94 -15.93 -7.69
N GLU A 170 13.76 -16.40 -6.76
CA GLU A 170 15.04 -15.76 -6.45
C GLU A 170 15.98 -15.74 -7.68
N SER A 171 16.04 -16.84 -8.43
CA SER A 171 16.85 -16.92 -9.64
C SER A 171 16.35 -15.99 -10.75
N THR A 172 15.03 -15.77 -10.84
CA THR A 172 14.44 -14.89 -11.86
C THR A 172 14.72 -13.40 -11.61
N GLN A 173 15.08 -13.03 -10.37
CA GLN A 173 15.43 -11.66 -10.03
C GLN A 173 16.87 -11.29 -10.40
N VAL A 174 17.75 -12.28 -10.63
CA VAL A 174 19.18 -12.06 -10.89
C VAL A 174 19.43 -11.11 -12.07
N PRO A 175 18.79 -11.26 -13.26
CA PRO A 175 19.05 -10.36 -14.39
C PRO A 175 18.76 -8.90 -14.06
N SER A 176 17.66 -8.62 -13.34
CA SER A 176 17.29 -7.25 -12.93
C SER A 176 18.28 -6.68 -11.91
N LYS A 177 18.68 -7.49 -10.91
CA LYS A 177 19.70 -7.10 -9.91
C LYS A 177 21.04 -6.79 -10.58
N THR A 178 21.49 -7.64 -11.50
CA THR A 178 22.74 -7.45 -12.25
C THR A 178 22.69 -6.23 -13.15
N PHE A 179 21.58 -6.01 -13.88
CA PHE A 179 21.41 -4.81 -14.70
C PHE A 179 21.51 -3.54 -13.84
N SER A 180 20.79 -3.50 -12.71
CA SER A 180 20.82 -2.35 -11.79
C SER A 180 22.21 -2.10 -11.22
N ALA A 181 22.91 -3.15 -10.77
CA ALA A 181 24.28 -3.02 -10.26
C ALA A 181 25.22 -2.44 -11.33
N LEU A 182 25.15 -2.97 -12.55
CA LEU A 182 25.96 -2.49 -13.66
C LEU A 182 25.66 -1.01 -13.96
N THR A 183 24.39 -0.65 -14.18
CA THR A 183 24.03 0.68 -14.69
C THR A 183 24.06 1.78 -13.64
N ASN A 184 23.95 1.45 -12.35
CA ASN A 184 23.84 2.44 -11.27
C ASN A 184 25.08 2.49 -10.37
N VAL A 185 25.95 1.47 -10.41
CA VAL A 185 27.15 1.41 -9.56
C VAL A 185 28.43 1.31 -10.39
N ASP A 186 28.52 0.33 -11.29
CA ASP A 186 29.79 -0.02 -11.93
C ASP A 186 30.10 0.79 -13.20
N MET A 187 29.07 1.21 -13.94
CA MET A 187 29.26 1.95 -15.19
C MET A 187 29.74 3.39 -14.93
N ASP A 188 30.92 3.71 -15.46
CA ASP A 188 31.38 5.08 -15.66
C ASP A 188 30.88 5.59 -17.02
N PHE A 189 30.03 6.63 -16.99
CA PHE A 189 29.48 7.26 -18.19
C PHE A 189 30.40 8.33 -18.79
N GLY A 190 31.54 8.61 -18.15
CA GLY A 190 32.53 9.57 -18.61
C GLY A 190 32.11 11.03 -18.37
N LYS A 191 32.67 11.93 -19.19
CA LYS A 191 32.46 13.38 -19.08
C LYS A 191 32.06 13.97 -20.43
N VAL A 192 31.29 15.05 -20.40
CA VAL A 192 30.91 15.84 -21.58
C VAL A 192 31.36 17.29 -21.40
N LYS A 193 31.73 17.96 -22.49
CA LYS A 193 32.07 19.39 -22.48
C LYS A 193 30.79 20.22 -22.63
N THR A 194 30.51 21.08 -21.67
CA THR A 194 29.45 22.09 -21.70
C THR A 194 30.04 23.50 -21.78
N ALA A 195 29.19 24.53 -21.88
CA ALA A 195 29.63 25.93 -21.89
C ALA A 195 30.24 26.36 -20.54
N GLU A 196 29.82 25.75 -19.43
CA GLU A 196 30.31 26.02 -18.07
C GLU A 196 31.54 25.19 -17.69
N GLY A 197 31.91 24.17 -18.48
CA GLY A 197 33.10 23.33 -18.23
C GLY A 197 32.88 21.85 -18.57
N GLU A 198 33.76 20.98 -18.06
CA GLU A 198 33.54 19.53 -18.16
C GLU A 198 32.58 19.06 -17.07
N LEU A 199 31.49 18.42 -17.48
CA LEU A 199 30.49 17.83 -16.59
C LEU A 199 30.62 16.31 -16.60
N THR A 200 30.73 15.69 -15.42
CA THR A 200 30.67 14.23 -15.26
C THR A 200 29.26 13.72 -15.50
N LEU A 201 29.12 12.67 -16.31
CA LEU A 201 27.86 12.04 -16.60
C LEU A 201 27.45 11.08 -15.48
N THR A 202 26.23 11.26 -15.02
CA THR A 202 25.49 10.40 -14.10
C THR A 202 24.08 10.25 -14.66
N GLN A 203 23.29 9.31 -14.13
CA GLN A 203 21.88 9.18 -14.51
C GLN A 203 21.11 10.50 -14.30
N SER A 204 21.44 11.27 -13.25
CA SER A 204 20.80 12.56 -12.95
C SER A 204 21.29 13.71 -13.83
N SER A 205 22.60 13.81 -14.05
CA SER A 205 23.16 14.92 -14.86
C SER A 205 22.81 14.77 -16.34
N TYR A 206 22.62 13.55 -16.84
CA TYR A 206 22.17 13.30 -18.19
C TYR A 206 20.82 13.98 -18.49
N ALA A 207 19.86 13.92 -17.57
CA ALA A 207 18.57 14.58 -17.73
C ALA A 207 18.69 16.10 -17.86
N SER A 208 19.62 16.73 -17.13
CA SER A 208 19.85 18.18 -17.20
C SER A 208 20.45 18.66 -18.52
N LEU A 209 21.05 17.75 -19.31
CA LEU A 209 21.66 18.05 -20.61
C LEU A 209 20.70 17.87 -21.80
N LEU A 210 19.52 17.29 -21.57
CA LEU A 210 18.48 17.07 -22.58
C LEU A 210 17.43 18.19 -22.62
N LEU A 211 17.49 19.13 -21.67
CA LEU A 211 16.64 20.31 -21.57
C LEU A 211 17.33 21.51 -22.25
#